data_AF-A0A9D5K2S1-F1
#
_entry.id   AF-A0A9D5K2S1-F1
#
_cell.length_a   1.000
_cell.length_b   1.000
_cell.length_c   1.000
_cell.angle_alpha   90.00
_cell.angle_beta   90.00
_cell.angle_gamma   90.00
#
_symmetry.space_group_name_H-M   'P 1'
#
loop_
_entity.id
_entity.type
_entity.pdbx_description
1 polymer ?
#
loop_
_entity_poly.entity_id
_entity_poly.type
_entity_poly.pdbx_seq_one_letter_code
_entity_poly.pdbx_strand_id
1 'polypeptide(L)'
;MIDCFIVGANEKSIEEQIAQARTQPSAAEYSRYLNLSYIVHEGKPYQPLDLVNHFLTPMNGAQSKKLNSTDFIQTAILYLGSYLHREGFTFDYVNLYREEKDEFKEKLSNNRILTIAITTTLYTSPEPIFEIIEFVKKYNSQAKIVVGGPFVHYMHRTLHPLMVKSFLAQSAIDFLVISSEGELALTNILGALKNNQPLDSINNIAYKDGDAVRMTPIVE
;
A
#
# COMPACT_ATOMS: atom_id res chain seq x y z
N MET A 1 20.66 8.76 0.12
CA MET A 1 19.53 8.91 1.06
C MET A 1 18.28 9.01 0.24
N ILE A 2 17.25 8.24 0.59
CA ILE A 2 15.94 8.25 -0.05
C ILE A 2 14.98 9.00 0.88
N ASP A 3 14.39 10.10 0.42
CA ASP A 3 13.41 10.84 1.22
C ASP A 3 12.09 10.06 1.31
N CYS A 4 11.63 9.48 0.21
CA CYS A 4 10.40 8.70 0.17
C CYS A 4 10.56 7.42 -0.66
N PHE A 5 10.23 6.28 -0.07
CA PHE A 5 10.14 5.02 -0.79
C PHE A 5 8.67 4.68 -1.03
N ILE A 6 8.23 4.58 -2.28
CA ILE A 6 6.84 4.31 -2.62
C ILE A 6 6.63 2.81 -2.79
N VAL A 7 5.66 2.25 -2.07
CA VAL A 7 5.24 0.85 -2.22
C VAL A 7 3.91 0.84 -2.98
N GLY A 8 3.96 0.20 -4.15
CA GLY A 8 2.79 -0.10 -4.96
C GLY A 8 1.93 -1.21 -4.38
N ALA A 9 1.29 -1.98 -5.26
CA ALA A 9 0.25 -2.92 -4.85
C ALA A 9 0.83 -4.20 -4.23
N ASN A 10 0.20 -4.62 -3.14
CA ASN A 10 0.31 -5.94 -2.56
C ASN A 10 -1.00 -6.70 -2.81
N GLU A 11 -1.17 -7.22 -4.02
CA GLU A 11 -2.32 -8.06 -4.38
C GLU A 11 -2.16 -9.46 -3.78
N LYS A 12 -3.21 -9.95 -3.14
CA LYS A 12 -3.26 -11.31 -2.58
C LYS A 12 -3.55 -12.34 -3.68
N SER A 13 -3.11 -13.57 -3.48
CA SER A 13 -3.51 -14.69 -4.33
C SER A 13 -5.01 -14.91 -4.26
N ILE A 14 -5.60 -15.54 -5.28
CA ILE A 14 -7.04 -15.83 -5.27
C ILE A 14 -7.44 -16.76 -4.12
N GLU A 15 -6.58 -17.71 -3.76
CA GLU A 15 -6.80 -18.62 -2.64
C GLU A 15 -6.85 -17.88 -1.31
N GLU A 16 -5.94 -16.92 -1.11
CA GLU A 16 -5.95 -16.05 0.08
C GLU A 16 -7.22 -15.20 0.12
N GLN A 17 -7.66 -14.67 -1.03
CA GLN A 17 -8.90 -13.90 -1.13
C GLN A 17 -10.14 -14.77 -0.82
N ILE A 18 -10.19 -16.01 -1.32
CA ILE A 18 -11.27 -16.98 -1.02
C ILE A 18 -11.27 -17.35 0.45
N ALA A 19 -10.10 -17.58 1.05
CA ALA A 19 -9.99 -17.88 2.47
C ALA A 19 -10.50 -16.70 3.32
N GLN A 20 -10.13 -15.47 2.96
CA GLN A 20 -10.60 -14.26 3.64
C GLN A 20 -12.10 -14.04 3.45
N ALA A 21 -12.66 -14.34 2.27
CA ALA A 21 -14.08 -14.21 2.01
C ALA A 21 -14.96 -15.03 2.97
N ARG A 22 -14.47 -16.23 3.35
CA ARG A 22 -15.19 -17.16 4.22
C ARG A 22 -15.27 -16.70 5.68
N THR A 23 -14.40 -15.79 6.11
CA THR A 23 -14.34 -15.32 7.50
C THR A 23 -15.13 -14.02 7.73
N GLN A 24 -15.64 -13.39 6.67
CA GLN A 24 -16.36 -12.12 6.80
C GLN A 24 -17.84 -12.30 7.19
N PRO A 25 -18.43 -11.37 7.98
CA PRO A 25 -19.85 -11.40 8.33
C PRO A 25 -20.80 -11.44 7.12
N SER A 26 -20.39 -10.85 5.99
CA SER A 26 -21.11 -10.82 4.71
C SER A 26 -20.60 -11.89 3.72
N ALA A 27 -20.06 -13.01 4.22
CA ALA A 27 -19.39 -14.04 3.42
C ALA A 27 -20.18 -14.47 2.17
N ALA A 28 -21.50 -14.57 2.23
CA ALA A 28 -22.34 -14.96 1.09
C ALA A 28 -22.31 -13.94 -0.07
N GLU A 29 -22.38 -12.65 0.24
CA GLU A 29 -22.34 -11.58 -0.75
C GLU A 29 -20.93 -11.42 -1.33
N TYR A 30 -19.93 -11.38 -0.46
CA TYR A 30 -18.54 -11.23 -0.88
C TYR A 30 -18.06 -12.44 -1.69
N SER A 31 -18.46 -13.66 -1.32
CA SER A 31 -18.18 -14.87 -2.12
C SER A 31 -18.84 -14.82 -3.49
N ARG A 32 -20.05 -14.24 -3.60
CA ARG A 32 -20.73 -14.11 -4.91
C ARG A 32 -19.97 -13.20 -5.86
N TYR A 33 -19.44 -12.07 -5.37
CA TYR A 33 -18.59 -11.19 -6.17
C TYR A 33 -17.26 -11.87 -6.51
N LEU A 34 -16.63 -12.53 -5.54
CA LEU A 34 -15.35 -13.20 -5.76
C LEU A 34 -15.47 -14.33 -6.78
N ASN A 35 -16.60 -15.06 -6.83
CA ASN A 35 -16.83 -16.08 -7.84
C ASN A 35 -16.83 -15.55 -9.29
N LEU A 36 -16.91 -14.23 -9.50
CA LEU A 36 -16.79 -13.60 -10.82
C LEU A 36 -15.34 -13.27 -11.19
N SER A 37 -14.39 -13.33 -10.25
CA SER A 37 -13.00 -12.93 -10.46
C SER A 37 -12.03 -14.09 -10.71
N TYR A 38 -12.51 -15.34 -10.69
CA TYR A 38 -11.69 -16.52 -10.91
C TYR A 38 -12.42 -17.63 -11.67
N ILE A 39 -11.64 -18.55 -12.23
CA ILE A 39 -12.09 -19.75 -12.94
C ILE A 39 -11.55 -20.96 -12.19
N VAL A 40 -12.36 -22.01 -12.05
CA VAL A 40 -11.90 -23.28 -11.49
C VAL A 40 -11.42 -24.19 -12.62
N HIS A 41 -10.15 -24.58 -12.57
CA HIS A 41 -9.56 -25.56 -13.48
C HIS A 41 -8.95 -26.68 -12.63
N GLU A 42 -9.30 -27.94 -12.92
CA GLU A 42 -8.82 -29.12 -12.17
C GLU A 42 -9.01 -29.02 -10.64
N GLY A 43 -10.12 -28.42 -10.20
CA GLY A 43 -10.43 -28.25 -8.78
C GLY A 43 -9.64 -27.14 -8.07
N LYS A 44 -8.81 -26.36 -8.79
CA LYS A 44 -8.08 -25.21 -8.27
C LYS A 44 -8.62 -23.90 -8.85
N PRO A 45 -8.78 -22.84 -8.03
CA PRO A 45 -9.15 -21.53 -8.52
C PRO A 45 -7.96 -20.82 -9.16
N TYR A 46 -8.18 -20.13 -10.27
CA TYR A 46 -7.18 -19.32 -10.96
C TYR A 46 -7.79 -17.96 -11.33
N GLN A 47 -7.03 -16.88 -11.15
CA GLN A 47 -7.35 -15.65 -11.86
C GLN A 47 -7.12 -15.85 -13.37
N PRO A 48 -7.77 -15.07 -14.25
CA PRO A 48 -7.69 -15.28 -15.69
C PRO A 48 -6.26 -15.39 -16.23
N LEU A 49 -5.35 -14.50 -15.81
CA LEU A 49 -3.96 -14.54 -16.26
C LEU A 49 -3.11 -15.62 -15.57
N ASP A 50 -3.45 -16.02 -14.34
CA ASP A 50 -2.79 -17.16 -13.69
C ASP A 50 -3.11 -18.47 -14.43
N LEU A 51 -4.33 -18.61 -14.96
CA LEU A 51 -4.70 -19.76 -15.79
C LEU A 51 -3.94 -19.74 -17.12
N VAL A 52 -3.77 -18.57 -17.75
CA VAL A 52 -2.94 -18.43 -18.94
C VAL A 52 -1.48 -18.80 -18.63
N ASN A 53 -0.92 -18.29 -17.52
CA ASN A 53 0.43 -18.65 -17.06
C ASN A 53 0.57 -20.16 -16.83
N HIS A 54 -0.45 -20.81 -16.27
CA HIS A 54 -0.47 -22.25 -16.06
C HIS A 54 -0.29 -23.03 -17.36
N PHE A 55 -0.94 -22.61 -18.45
CA PHE A 55 -0.78 -23.24 -19.77
C PHE A 55 0.47 -22.78 -20.53
N LEU A 56 0.95 -21.56 -20.30
CA LEU A 56 2.14 -21.01 -20.95
C LEU A 56 3.45 -21.49 -20.33
N THR A 57 3.43 -22.10 -19.14
CA THR A 57 4.62 -22.67 -18.50
C THR A 57 5.10 -23.85 -19.37
N PRO A 58 6.20 -23.71 -20.13
CA PRO A 58 6.57 -24.74 -21.09
C PRO A 58 7.06 -25.99 -20.36
N MET A 59 6.71 -27.16 -20.87
CA MET A 59 7.20 -28.47 -20.36
C MET A 59 8.75 -28.60 -20.38
N ASN A 60 9.45 -27.66 -21.03
CA ASN A 60 10.90 -27.70 -21.25
C ASN A 60 11.69 -26.69 -20.40
N GLY A 61 11.11 -26.09 -19.36
CA GLY A 61 11.88 -25.31 -18.36
C GLY A 61 12.37 -23.94 -18.81
N ALA A 62 11.99 -23.44 -19.99
CA ALA A 62 12.22 -22.05 -20.36
C ALA A 62 11.28 -21.14 -19.53
N GLN A 63 11.84 -20.29 -18.69
CA GLN A 63 11.06 -19.35 -17.87
C GLN A 63 10.42 -18.29 -18.79
N SER A 64 9.15 -18.45 -19.14
CA SER A 64 8.37 -17.34 -19.72
C SER A 64 8.07 -16.32 -18.62
N LYS A 65 8.11 -15.02 -18.95
CA LYS A 65 7.73 -13.96 -18.02
C LYS A 65 6.28 -14.20 -17.57
N LYS A 66 6.06 -14.35 -16.27
CA LYS A 66 4.72 -14.52 -15.69
C LYS A 66 3.89 -13.27 -16.01
N LEU A 67 2.73 -13.47 -16.65
CA LEU A 67 1.78 -12.41 -16.92
C LEU A 67 1.08 -12.00 -15.62
N ASN A 68 0.92 -10.70 -15.39
CA ASN A 68 0.16 -10.18 -14.27
C ASN A 68 -0.83 -9.12 -14.80
N SER A 69 -2.04 -9.06 -14.25
CA SER A 69 -3.03 -8.04 -14.60
C SER A 69 -2.56 -6.62 -14.30
N THR A 70 -1.54 -6.49 -13.45
CA THR A 70 -0.87 -5.26 -13.07
C THR A 70 0.59 -5.21 -13.57
N ASP A 71 0.92 -5.92 -14.67
CA ASP A 71 2.23 -5.84 -15.34
C ASP A 71 2.42 -4.52 -16.12
N PHE A 72 2.13 -3.41 -15.45
CA PHE A 72 2.37 -2.04 -15.85
C PHE A 72 2.81 -1.25 -14.61
N ILE A 73 3.58 -0.18 -14.80
CA ILE A 73 3.96 0.68 -13.68
C ILE A 73 2.70 1.40 -13.19
N GLN A 74 2.41 1.29 -11.89
CA GLN A 74 1.23 1.90 -11.30
C GLN A 74 1.29 3.42 -11.42
N THR A 75 0.19 4.01 -11.89
CA THR A 75 0.08 5.45 -12.13
C THR A 75 0.35 6.27 -10.87
N ALA A 76 -0.03 5.75 -9.69
CA ALA A 76 0.26 6.41 -8.41
C ALA A 76 1.76 6.58 -8.17
N ILE A 77 2.58 5.58 -8.52
CA ILE A 77 4.04 5.65 -8.40
C ILE A 77 4.60 6.69 -9.37
N LEU A 78 4.18 6.66 -10.64
CA LEU A 78 4.64 7.61 -11.65
C LEU A 78 4.30 9.04 -11.28
N TYR A 79 3.06 9.28 -10.86
CA TYR A 79 2.57 10.61 -10.51
C TYR A 79 3.22 11.14 -9.24
N LEU A 80 3.19 10.36 -8.14
CA LEU A 80 3.81 10.78 -6.88
C LEU A 80 5.32 10.93 -7.02
N GLY A 81 6.00 10.00 -7.70
CA GLY A 81 7.43 10.11 -7.97
C GLY A 81 7.79 11.38 -8.74
N SER A 82 7.04 11.69 -9.80
CA SER A 82 7.24 12.93 -10.58
C SER A 82 6.99 14.18 -9.74
N TYR A 83 5.94 14.18 -8.90
CA TYR A 83 5.62 15.28 -8.00
C TYR A 83 6.74 15.48 -6.97
N LEU A 84 7.16 14.42 -6.29
CA LEU A 84 8.24 14.43 -5.29
C LEU A 84 9.56 14.95 -5.90
N HIS A 85 9.90 14.48 -7.09
CA HIS A 85 11.09 14.92 -7.80
C HIS A 85 11.06 16.43 -8.09
N ARG A 86 9.91 16.94 -8.55
CA ARG A 86 9.73 18.37 -8.83
C ARG A 86 9.85 19.23 -7.57
N GLU A 87 9.38 18.73 -6.43
CA GLU A 87 9.51 19.39 -5.11
C GLU A 87 10.89 19.18 -4.47
N GLY A 88 11.85 18.58 -5.19
CA GLY A 88 13.25 18.44 -4.76
C GLY A 88 13.51 17.28 -3.79
N PHE A 89 12.58 16.34 -3.65
CA PHE A 89 12.76 15.13 -2.85
C PHE A 89 13.32 13.98 -3.68
N THR A 90 14.18 13.16 -3.07
CA THR A 90 14.61 11.90 -3.67
C THR A 90 13.59 10.80 -3.38
N PHE A 91 13.34 9.94 -4.36
CA PHE A 91 12.44 8.81 -4.17
C PHE A 91 12.95 7.55 -4.87
N ASP A 92 12.46 6.41 -4.41
CA ASP A 92 12.61 5.10 -5.03
C ASP A 92 11.29 4.34 -4.83
N TYR A 93 11.12 3.19 -5.47
CA TYR A 93 9.87 2.43 -5.39
C TYR A 93 10.05 0.93 -5.57
N VAL A 94 8.98 0.21 -5.23
CA VAL A 94 8.63 -1.09 -5.82
C VAL A 94 7.19 -1.02 -6.32
N ASN A 95 6.94 -1.60 -7.48
CA ASN A 95 5.66 -1.55 -8.18
C ASN A 95 4.70 -2.65 -7.71
N LEU A 96 5.16 -3.90 -7.74
CA LEU A 96 4.44 -5.11 -7.37
C LEU A 96 5.13 -5.72 -6.16
N TYR A 97 4.70 -5.32 -4.97
CA TYR A 97 5.37 -5.65 -3.70
C TYR A 97 5.74 -7.13 -3.58
N ARG A 98 4.84 -8.05 -3.96
CA ARG A 98 5.08 -9.50 -3.83
C ARG A 98 6.13 -10.03 -4.79
N GLU A 99 6.13 -9.56 -6.03
CA GLU A 99 7.06 -10.02 -7.07
C GLU A 99 8.45 -9.39 -6.87
N GLU A 100 8.51 -8.18 -6.27
CA GLU A 100 9.74 -7.42 -6.03
C GLU A 100 10.20 -7.49 -4.55
N LYS A 101 9.75 -8.48 -3.78
CA LYS A 101 10.03 -8.60 -2.33
C LYS A 101 11.53 -8.63 -2.00
N ASP A 102 12.33 -9.34 -2.81
CA ASP A 102 13.76 -9.47 -2.60
C ASP A 102 14.51 -8.16 -2.91
N GLU A 103 14.15 -7.49 -4.00
CA GLU A 103 14.67 -6.15 -4.32
C GLU A 103 14.29 -5.15 -3.23
N PHE A 104 13.03 -5.19 -2.76
CA PHE A 104 12.59 -4.30 -1.69
C PHE A 104 13.39 -4.51 -0.40
N LYS A 105 13.63 -5.75 -0.01
CA LYS A 105 14.48 -6.09 1.15
C LYS A 105 15.89 -5.54 1.00
N GLU A 106 16.51 -5.71 -0.16
CA GLU A 106 17.85 -5.19 -0.44
C GLU A 106 17.87 -3.67 -0.30
N LYS A 107 16.92 -2.97 -0.92
CA LYS A 107 16.79 -1.52 -0.83
C LYS A 107 16.57 -1.04 0.60
N LEU A 108 15.70 -1.71 1.37
CA LEU A 108 15.43 -1.38 2.78
C LEU A 108 16.67 -1.52 3.67
N SER A 109 17.51 -2.53 3.41
CA SER A 109 18.67 -2.88 4.24
C SER A 109 19.90 -2.02 3.89
N ASN A 110 20.05 -1.64 2.62
CA ASN A 110 21.25 -0.98 2.13
C ASN A 110 21.12 0.55 2.03
N ASN A 111 19.90 1.10 2.18
CA ASN A 111 19.66 2.53 2.05
C ASN A 111 19.15 3.17 3.33
N ARG A 112 19.60 4.41 3.57
CA ARG A 112 18.96 5.29 4.53
C ARG A 112 17.69 5.88 3.92
N ILE A 113 16.55 5.41 4.40
CA ILE A 113 15.21 5.80 3.95
C ILE A 113 14.54 6.61 5.07
N LEU A 114 14.06 7.81 4.75
CA LEU A 114 13.35 8.66 5.70
C LEU A 114 11.90 8.19 5.89
N THR A 115 11.21 7.90 4.79
CA THR A 115 9.79 7.55 4.81
C THR A 115 9.46 6.45 3.81
N ILE A 116 8.54 5.54 4.19
CA ILE A 116 7.87 4.58 3.33
C ILE A 116 6.43 5.06 3.10
N ALA A 117 6.06 5.31 1.85
CA ALA A 117 4.71 5.65 1.44
C ALA A 117 4.00 4.42 0.86
N ILE A 118 2.94 3.95 1.51
CA ILE A 118 2.12 2.82 1.05
C ILE A 118 0.87 3.38 0.38
N THR A 119 0.73 3.09 -0.92
CA THR A 119 -0.45 3.45 -1.70
C THR A 119 -1.56 2.43 -1.49
N THR A 120 -2.82 2.87 -1.50
CA THR A 120 -3.97 2.02 -1.15
C THR A 120 -5.07 2.01 -2.21
N THR A 121 -4.72 2.30 -3.47
CA THR A 121 -5.65 2.37 -4.59
C THR A 121 -6.40 1.07 -4.84
N LEU A 122 -5.75 -0.08 -4.67
CA LEU A 122 -6.30 -1.40 -4.94
C LEU A 122 -6.73 -2.16 -3.68
N TYR A 123 -6.75 -1.50 -2.52
CA TYR A 123 -7.05 -2.16 -1.25
C TYR A 123 -8.50 -1.97 -0.84
N THR A 124 -9.14 -3.08 -0.51
CA THR A 124 -10.50 -3.13 0.07
C THR A 124 -10.47 -3.49 1.55
N SER A 125 -9.30 -3.83 2.08
CA SER A 125 -9.09 -4.27 3.45
C SER A 125 -7.67 -3.87 3.95
N PRO A 126 -7.43 -3.81 5.26
CA PRO A 126 -6.17 -3.29 5.80
C PRO A 126 -5.00 -4.29 5.81
N GLU A 127 -5.25 -5.58 5.67
CA GLU A 127 -4.23 -6.63 5.82
C GLU A 127 -3.03 -6.48 4.86
N PRO A 128 -3.19 -6.12 3.57
CA PRO A 128 -2.05 -5.87 2.69
C PRO A 128 -1.13 -4.77 3.19
N ILE A 129 -1.68 -3.75 3.86
CA ILE A 129 -0.92 -2.64 4.46
C ILE A 129 -0.10 -3.18 5.62
N PHE A 130 -0.71 -3.97 6.52
CA PHE A 130 -0.02 -4.56 7.67
C PHE A 130 1.11 -5.51 7.26
N GLU A 131 0.91 -6.33 6.22
CA GLU A 131 1.97 -7.20 5.69
C GLU A 131 3.20 -6.39 5.23
N ILE A 132 2.99 -5.29 4.50
CA ILE A 132 4.07 -4.38 4.08
C ILE A 132 4.76 -3.77 5.29
N ILE A 133 3.99 -3.30 6.28
CA ILE A 133 4.52 -2.67 7.49
C ILE A 133 5.39 -3.63 8.29
N GLU A 134 4.93 -4.85 8.53
CA GLU A 134 5.69 -5.89 9.23
C GLU A 134 7.00 -6.19 8.51
N PHE A 135 6.94 -6.31 7.18
CA PHE A 135 8.12 -6.52 6.34
C PHE A 135 9.11 -5.35 6.43
N VAL A 136 8.62 -4.12 6.32
CA VAL A 136 9.44 -2.90 6.46
C VAL A 136 10.10 -2.88 7.82
N LYS A 137 9.34 -3.02 8.92
CA LYS A 137 9.87 -2.91 10.28
C LYS A 137 10.88 -3.99 10.62
N LYS A 138 10.85 -5.14 9.94
CA LYS A 138 11.87 -6.20 10.04
C LYS A 138 13.24 -5.78 9.51
N TYR A 139 13.29 -4.99 8.42
CA TYR A 139 14.55 -4.63 7.74
C TYR A 139 14.96 -3.17 7.96
N ASN A 140 14.00 -2.29 8.23
CA ASN A 140 14.22 -0.87 8.51
C ASN A 140 13.15 -0.38 9.51
N SER A 141 13.51 -0.41 10.80
CA SER A 141 12.61 0.03 11.88
C SER A 141 12.53 1.56 12.01
N GLN A 142 13.51 2.29 11.46
CA GLN A 142 13.66 3.74 11.61
C GLN A 142 12.79 4.53 10.64
N ALA A 143 12.57 4.02 9.42
CA ALA A 143 11.76 4.71 8.42
C ALA A 143 10.34 4.95 8.93
N LYS A 144 9.85 6.17 8.70
CA LYS A 144 8.48 6.58 9.02
C LYS A 144 7.50 6.00 8.01
N ILE A 145 6.34 5.56 8.45
CA ILE A 145 5.35 4.92 7.59
C ILE A 145 4.19 5.88 7.35
N VAL A 146 4.00 6.25 6.08
CA VAL A 146 2.88 7.05 5.59
C VAL A 146 1.96 6.15 4.76
N VAL A 147 0.67 6.16 5.06
CA VAL A 147 -0.33 5.37 4.31
C VAL A 147 -1.39 6.30 3.75
N GLY A 148 -1.72 6.18 2.48
CA GLY A 148 -2.68 7.07 1.82
C GLY A 148 -3.32 6.48 0.58
N GLY A 149 -4.32 7.18 0.06
CA GLY A 149 -5.07 6.80 -1.14
C GLY A 149 -6.52 6.38 -0.85
N PRO A 150 -7.21 5.82 -1.87
CA PRO A 150 -8.65 5.57 -1.84
C PRO A 150 -9.17 4.79 -0.64
N PHE A 151 -8.46 3.76 -0.16
CA PHE A 151 -8.89 3.02 1.04
C PHE A 151 -8.96 3.91 2.29
N VAL A 152 -7.91 4.72 2.52
CA VAL A 152 -7.84 5.63 3.68
C VAL A 152 -8.89 6.73 3.57
N HIS A 153 -9.04 7.30 2.38
CA HIS A 153 -10.06 8.31 2.10
C HIS A 153 -11.48 7.75 2.30
N TYR A 154 -11.77 6.56 1.79
CA TYR A 154 -13.05 5.87 1.97
C TYR A 154 -13.31 5.55 3.45
N MET A 155 -12.32 5.05 4.18
CA MET A 155 -12.41 4.79 5.61
C MET A 155 -12.79 6.06 6.36
N HIS A 156 -12.18 7.22 6.06
CA HIS A 156 -12.54 8.47 6.71
C HIS A 156 -13.93 8.98 6.34
N ARG A 157 -14.31 8.90 5.06
CA ARG A 157 -15.58 9.45 4.55
C ARG A 157 -16.79 8.61 4.97
N THR A 158 -16.63 7.30 5.02
CA THR A 158 -17.74 6.36 5.23
C THR A 158 -17.79 5.83 6.65
N LEU A 159 -16.63 5.72 7.31
CA LEU A 159 -16.55 5.27 8.70
C LEU A 159 -16.34 6.48 9.62
N HIS A 160 -16.78 6.34 10.87
CA HIS A 160 -16.68 7.40 11.86
C HIS A 160 -15.20 7.80 12.09
N PRO A 161 -14.84 9.08 12.31
CA PRO A 161 -13.45 9.51 12.53
C PRO A 161 -12.70 8.75 13.65
N LEU A 162 -13.45 8.22 14.62
CA LEU A 162 -12.89 7.33 15.66
C LEU A 162 -12.25 6.06 15.08
N MET A 163 -12.78 5.51 13.98
CA MET A 163 -12.19 4.34 13.32
C MET A 163 -10.83 4.64 12.73
N VAL A 164 -10.65 5.82 12.10
CA VAL A 164 -9.36 6.28 11.58
C VAL A 164 -8.35 6.40 12.73
N LYS A 165 -8.77 7.01 13.85
CA LYS A 165 -7.92 7.12 15.05
C LYS A 165 -7.55 5.77 15.62
N SER A 166 -8.51 4.86 15.75
CA SER A 166 -8.27 3.49 16.25
C SER A 166 -7.34 2.71 15.32
N PHE A 167 -7.52 2.82 14.01
CA PHE A 167 -6.67 2.19 13.01
C PHE A 167 -5.21 2.67 13.11
N LEU A 168 -5.01 3.98 13.25
CA LEU A 168 -3.68 4.55 13.44
C LEU A 168 -3.08 4.16 14.80
N ALA A 169 -3.84 4.28 15.89
CA ALA A 169 -3.38 3.98 17.24
C ALA A 169 -2.87 2.53 17.39
N GLN A 170 -3.55 1.57 16.77
CA GLN A 170 -3.27 0.14 16.92
C GLN A 170 -2.26 -0.41 15.90
N SER A 171 -1.73 0.40 15.00
CA SER A 171 -0.80 -0.03 13.94
C SER A 171 0.58 0.60 14.10
N ALA A 172 1.59 0.15 13.33
CA ALA A 172 2.90 0.80 13.28
C ALA A 172 2.96 1.92 12.22
N ILE A 173 1.80 2.44 11.80
CA ILE A 173 1.69 3.60 10.91
C ILE A 173 2.05 4.86 11.70
N ASP A 174 2.84 5.74 11.11
CA ASP A 174 3.17 7.04 11.69
C ASP A 174 2.20 8.13 11.20
N PHE A 175 1.81 8.07 9.92
CA PHE A 175 0.95 9.04 9.26
C PHE A 175 -0.11 8.40 8.37
N LEU A 176 -1.33 8.91 8.42
CA LEU A 176 -2.37 8.69 7.42
C LEU A 176 -2.56 9.96 6.60
N VAL A 177 -2.57 9.84 5.28
CA VAL A 177 -2.98 10.92 4.37
C VAL A 177 -4.44 10.71 4.01
N ILE A 178 -5.28 11.63 4.47
CA ILE A 178 -6.74 11.59 4.36
C ILE A 178 -7.16 12.59 3.27
N SER A 179 -6.90 12.22 2.01
CA SER A 179 -7.20 13.04 0.85
C SER A 179 -7.45 12.16 -0.37
N SER A 180 -8.25 12.64 -1.31
CA SER A 180 -8.32 12.09 -2.67
C SER A 180 -7.03 12.37 -3.47
N GLU A 181 -6.38 13.50 -3.17
CA GLU A 181 -5.12 13.96 -3.76
C GLU A 181 -4.08 14.19 -2.64
N GLY A 182 -3.18 13.23 -2.48
CA GLY A 182 -2.31 13.13 -1.30
C GLY A 182 -0.92 13.74 -1.45
N GLU A 183 -0.56 14.19 -2.65
CA GLU A 183 0.79 14.63 -3.01
C GLU A 183 1.30 15.77 -2.13
N LEU A 184 0.48 16.81 -1.91
CA LEU A 184 0.86 17.99 -1.14
C LEU A 184 1.04 17.64 0.34
N ALA A 185 0.14 16.82 0.89
CA ALA A 185 0.24 16.34 2.26
C ALA A 185 1.51 15.51 2.45
N LEU A 186 1.81 14.60 1.51
CA LEU A 186 3.04 13.80 1.52
C LEU A 186 4.29 14.68 1.48
N THR A 187 4.37 15.66 0.57
CA THR A 187 5.53 16.56 0.50
C THR A 187 5.69 17.42 1.75
N ASN A 188 4.59 17.87 2.33
CA ASN A 188 4.62 18.63 3.58
C ASN A 188 5.08 17.76 4.75
N ILE A 189 4.66 16.48 4.82
CA ILE A 189 5.18 15.53 5.81
C ILE A 189 6.70 15.36 5.63
N LEU A 190 7.17 15.11 4.41
CA LEU A 190 8.59 14.93 4.12
C LEU A 190 9.41 16.17 4.48
N GLY A 191 8.92 17.36 4.11
CA GLY A 191 9.52 18.63 4.45
C GLY A 191 9.60 18.85 5.96
N ALA A 192 8.53 18.53 6.68
CA ALA A 192 8.49 18.66 8.14
C ALA A 192 9.45 17.70 8.82
N LEU A 193 9.52 16.43 8.37
CA LEU A 193 10.44 15.43 8.91
C LEU A 193 11.91 15.79 8.64
N LYS A 194 12.27 16.28 7.44
CA LYS A 194 13.64 16.69 7.12
C LYS A 194 14.11 17.90 7.92
N ASN A 195 13.21 18.85 8.18
CA ASN A 195 13.54 20.13 8.79
C ASN A 195 13.13 20.23 10.27
N ASN A 196 12.64 19.13 10.86
CA ASN A 196 12.12 19.07 12.22
C ASN A 196 11.06 20.16 12.51
N GLN A 197 10.14 20.36 11.56
CA GLN A 197 9.06 21.35 11.67
C GLN A 197 7.81 20.73 12.33
N PRO A 198 6.95 21.55 12.95
CA PRO A 198 5.67 21.10 13.47
C PRO A 198 4.78 20.48 12.38
N LEU A 199 4.04 19.44 12.74
CA LEU A 199 3.11 18.72 11.84
C LEU A 199 1.71 19.34 11.83
N ASP A 200 1.37 20.14 12.85
CA ASP A 200 0.04 20.70 13.11
C ASP A 200 -0.46 21.62 11.98
N SER A 201 0.44 22.15 11.15
CA SER A 201 0.11 23.03 10.01
C SER A 201 -0.20 22.27 8.71
N ILE A 202 0.01 20.95 8.68
CA ILE A 202 -0.20 20.13 7.49
C ILE A 202 -1.67 19.70 7.46
N ASN A 203 -2.45 20.17 6.49
CA ASN A 203 -3.83 19.71 6.32
C ASN A 203 -3.88 18.25 5.82
N ASN A 204 -5.04 17.60 5.97
CA ASN A 204 -5.33 16.28 5.41
C ASN A 204 -4.50 15.13 5.99
N ILE A 205 -4.06 15.21 7.25
CA ILE A 205 -3.29 14.12 7.88
C ILE A 205 -3.84 13.72 9.24
N ALA A 206 -3.59 12.46 9.59
CA ALA A 206 -3.62 11.99 10.97
C ALA A 206 -2.25 11.42 11.35
N TYR A 207 -1.78 11.68 12.57
CA TYR A 207 -0.47 11.23 13.04
C TYR A 207 -0.47 10.94 14.54
N LYS A 208 0.53 10.19 14.97
CA LYS A 208 0.76 9.89 16.39
C LYS A 208 1.55 11.02 17.06
N ASP A 209 1.03 11.50 18.19
CA ASP A 209 1.68 12.46 19.08
C ASP A 209 1.71 11.85 20.50
N GLY A 210 2.79 11.14 20.81
CA GLY A 210 2.86 10.29 22.00
C GLY A 210 1.81 9.18 21.96
N ASP A 211 1.00 9.11 23.02
CA ASP A 211 -0.11 8.15 23.13
C ASP A 211 -1.40 8.62 22.45
N ALA A 212 -1.43 9.86 21.94
CA ALA A 212 -2.60 10.45 21.30
C ALA A 212 -2.51 10.36 19.76
N VAL A 213 -3.67 10.31 19.12
CA VAL A 213 -3.79 10.51 17.67
C VAL A 213 -4.35 11.90 17.39
N ARG A 214 -3.60 12.70 16.67
CA ARG A 214 -4.02 14.01 16.16
C ARG A 214 -4.51 13.89 14.73
N MET A 215 -5.50 14.72 14.39
CA MET A 215 -6.03 14.87 13.04
C MET A 215 -6.05 16.36 12.74
N THR A 216 -5.53 16.74 11.58
CA THR A 216 -5.55 18.13 11.11
C THR A 216 -6.82 18.41 10.30
N PRO A 217 -7.14 19.67 10.00
CA PRO A 217 -8.31 20.00 9.18
C PRO A 217 -8.28 19.24 7.85
N ILE A 218 -9.44 18.68 7.49
CA ILE A 218 -9.65 18.05 6.20
C ILE A 218 -10.16 19.11 5.23
N VAL A 219 -9.41 19.34 4.16
CA VAL A 219 -9.71 20.29 3.07
C VAL A 219 -9.78 19.50 1.76
N GLU A 220 -10.86 19.71 1.01
CA GLU A 220 -11.05 19.14 -0.34
C GLU A 220 -10.45 20.06 -1.41
#